data_AF-A0A925X4A5-F1
#
_entry.id   AF-A0A925X4A5-F1
#
_cell.length_a   1.000
_cell.length_b   1.000
_cell.length_c   1.000
_cell.angle_alpha   90.00
_cell.angle_beta   90.00
_cell.angle_gamma   90.00
#
_symmetry.space_group_name_H-M   'P 1'
#
loop_
_entity.id
_entity.type
_entity.pdbx_description
1 polymer ?
#
loop_
_entity_poly.entity_id
_entity_poly.type
_entity_poly.pdbx_seq_one_letter_code
_entity_poly.pdbx_strand_id
1 'polypeptide(L)'
;MSFTATEFSQGLPSDRPPVQIIRSDALTGLQQLPDASVQACMTSPPYYLLRRYGTSSEWPDGWRGELGHELHPHDYVRHLLMIFDQAWRVLKGDGCLWVNLADTYNNKQGKKGTTNAPNGSNGRYDAGGKGYAESLRQQPEFFKHFVPSIPHKSEMGVPFRFHLAMTDASFRKFIGAGEGPQWTCRRTVIWAKSIQRVESKTTEGNSMPEPTRDRPSRNYEFLFLFTKQPDYYFDRSAIDAPARSSYKPGERANAGSVWETRVNILTDSSDGEDGWWNLKPEASPYRHVAMWPRALVRQMMLPTTRESDVVLDMFAGSGTTGEVAIEMKRRAVLIESSKTCLAALDDRILKATERLY
;
A
#
# COMPACT_ATOMS: atom_id res chain seq x y z
N MET A 1 3.29 10.62 -24.96
CA MET A 1 3.39 12.10 -24.98
C MET A 1 3.65 12.55 -23.56
N SER A 2 4.73 13.30 -23.31
CA SER A 2 5.05 13.84 -21.98
C SER A 2 4.26 15.12 -21.72
N PHE A 3 3.71 15.25 -20.52
CA PHE A 3 2.94 16.42 -20.08
C PHE A 3 3.88 17.59 -19.77
N THR A 4 3.46 18.82 -20.09
CA THR A 4 4.17 20.03 -19.64
C THR A 4 3.61 20.49 -18.29
N ALA A 5 4.43 21.12 -17.45
CA ALA A 5 4.05 21.57 -16.10
C ALA A 5 2.81 22.49 -16.09
N THR A 6 2.57 23.21 -17.19
CA THR A 6 1.44 24.13 -17.37
C THR A 6 0.09 23.41 -17.54
N GLU A 7 0.07 22.15 -17.99
CA GLU A 7 -1.16 21.39 -18.21
C GLU A 7 -1.76 20.80 -16.91
N PHE A 8 -0.98 20.70 -15.83
CA PHE A 8 -1.44 20.12 -14.55
C PHE A 8 -2.14 21.14 -13.64
N SER A 9 -1.86 22.44 -13.78
CA SER A 9 -2.42 23.49 -12.91
C SER A 9 -3.80 24.00 -13.34
N GLN A 10 -4.23 23.74 -14.58
CA GLN A 10 -5.52 24.21 -15.11
C GLN A 10 -6.60 23.12 -15.21
N GLY A 11 -6.33 21.92 -14.70
CA GLY A 11 -7.16 20.75 -14.94
C GLY A 11 -6.97 20.27 -16.39
N LEU A 12 -6.51 19.04 -16.58
CA LEU A 12 -6.27 18.58 -17.96
C LEU A 12 -7.63 18.45 -18.69
N PRO A 13 -7.69 18.75 -20.01
CA PRO A 13 -8.94 18.77 -20.78
C PRO A 13 -9.74 17.46 -20.70
N SER A 14 -11.06 17.59 -20.91
CA SER A 14 -12.07 16.52 -20.80
C SER A 14 -11.94 15.39 -21.84
N ASP A 15 -11.00 15.53 -22.76
CA ASP A 15 -10.72 14.61 -23.86
C ASP A 15 -9.64 13.56 -23.51
N ARG A 16 -8.95 13.70 -22.37
CA ARG A 16 -7.90 12.77 -21.93
C ARG A 16 -8.44 11.68 -21.00
N PRO A 17 -7.93 10.44 -21.09
CA PRO A 17 -8.40 9.35 -20.25
C PRO A 17 -8.24 9.68 -18.76
N PRO A 18 -9.17 9.20 -17.90
CA PRO A 18 -9.15 9.49 -16.47
C PRO A 18 -7.92 8.90 -15.76
N VAL A 19 -7.24 7.93 -16.39
CA VAL A 19 -6.08 7.23 -15.83
C VAL A 19 -4.91 7.23 -16.81
N GLN A 20 -3.73 7.62 -16.32
CA GLN A 20 -2.45 7.47 -17.01
C GLN A 20 -1.67 6.32 -16.38
N ILE A 21 -1.11 5.44 -17.22
CA ILE A 21 -0.31 4.29 -16.79
C ILE A 21 1.13 4.47 -17.28
N ILE A 22 2.09 4.41 -16.35
CA ILE A 22 3.53 4.46 -16.62
C ILE A 22 4.12 3.08 -16.35
N ARG A 23 4.63 2.44 -17.40
CA ARG A 23 5.21 1.08 -17.33
C ARG A 23 6.70 1.15 -17.00
N SER A 24 7.02 1.42 -15.73
CA SER A 24 8.38 1.65 -15.25
C SER A 24 8.49 1.27 -13.77
N ASP A 25 9.72 1.16 -13.25
CA ASP A 25 9.91 1.11 -11.80
C ASP A 25 9.49 2.45 -11.17
N ALA A 26 9.18 2.44 -9.87
CA ALA A 26 8.65 3.62 -9.19
C ALA A 26 9.59 4.83 -9.27
N LEU A 27 10.91 4.63 -9.13
CA LEU A 27 11.88 5.73 -9.13
C LEU A 27 11.93 6.41 -10.50
N THR A 28 12.15 5.62 -11.57
CA THR A 28 12.20 6.10 -12.95
C THR A 28 10.85 6.65 -13.41
N GLY A 29 9.74 6.05 -12.98
CA GLY A 29 8.39 6.51 -13.30
C GLY A 29 8.07 7.87 -12.69
N LEU A 30 8.43 8.09 -11.42
CA LEU A 30 8.23 9.36 -10.74
C LEU A 30 9.04 10.50 -11.38
N GLN A 31 10.26 10.22 -11.85
CA GLN A 31 11.12 11.21 -12.53
C GLN A 31 10.49 11.77 -13.82
N GLN A 32 9.54 11.06 -14.42
CA GLN A 32 8.82 11.52 -15.63
C GLN A 32 7.69 12.51 -15.31
N LEU A 33 7.28 12.62 -14.04
CA LEU A 33 6.18 13.48 -13.63
C LEU A 33 6.68 14.90 -13.29
N PRO A 34 5.93 15.96 -13.61
CA PRO A 34 6.28 17.32 -13.20
C PRO A 34 6.20 17.52 -11.68
N ASP A 35 6.93 18.50 -11.18
CA ASP A 35 6.83 18.98 -9.81
C ASP A 35 5.40 19.45 -9.51
N ALA A 36 4.94 19.25 -8.27
CA ALA A 36 3.65 19.73 -7.78
C ALA A 36 2.43 19.40 -8.68
N SER A 37 2.44 18.23 -9.32
CA SER A 37 1.43 17.78 -10.28
C SER A 37 0.33 16.90 -9.69
N VAL A 38 0.54 16.31 -8.49
CA VAL A 38 -0.42 15.38 -7.87
C VAL A 38 -0.90 15.86 -6.50
N GLN A 39 -2.19 15.65 -6.18
CA GLN A 39 -2.78 16.07 -4.89
C GLN A 39 -2.49 15.06 -3.79
N ALA A 40 -2.70 13.77 -4.07
CA ALA A 40 -2.52 12.71 -3.11
C ALA A 40 -1.75 11.57 -3.74
N CYS A 41 -0.79 11.00 -3.01
CA CYS A 41 -0.19 9.73 -3.34
C CYS A 41 -0.72 8.68 -2.37
N MET A 42 -1.23 7.55 -2.88
CA MET A 42 -1.72 6.44 -2.09
C MET A 42 -1.09 5.18 -2.63
N THR A 43 -0.21 4.56 -1.84
CA THR A 43 0.60 3.47 -2.35
C THR A 43 0.99 2.44 -1.29
N SER A 44 1.36 1.26 -1.76
CA SER A 44 1.86 0.15 -0.94
C SER A 44 3.10 -0.45 -1.61
N PRO A 45 4.33 -0.09 -1.18
CA PRO A 45 5.54 -0.68 -1.74
C PRO A 45 5.62 -2.19 -1.49
N PRO A 46 6.43 -2.94 -2.28
CA PRO A 46 6.79 -4.31 -1.97
C PRO A 46 7.31 -4.42 -0.53
N TYR A 47 6.65 -5.23 0.31
CA TYR A 47 7.06 -5.39 1.71
C TYR A 47 8.34 -6.21 1.82
N TYR A 48 9.23 -5.77 2.72
CA TYR A 48 10.53 -6.38 2.94
C TYR A 48 10.43 -7.89 3.19
N LEU A 49 11.12 -8.67 2.34
CA LEU A 49 11.24 -10.12 2.36
C LEU A 49 9.91 -10.89 2.31
N LEU A 50 8.83 -10.28 1.81
CA LEU A 50 7.52 -10.92 1.82
C LEU A 50 7.10 -11.52 0.48
N ARG A 51 7.39 -10.87 -0.65
CA ARG A 51 6.95 -11.30 -1.99
C ARG A 51 8.00 -10.94 -3.05
N ARG A 52 8.03 -11.71 -4.14
CA ARG A 52 8.72 -11.35 -5.38
C ARG A 52 7.70 -11.14 -6.49
N TYR A 53 7.86 -10.05 -7.21
CA TYR A 53 7.07 -9.56 -8.32
C TYR A 53 7.79 -9.75 -9.67
N GLY A 54 9.02 -10.27 -9.63
CA GLY A 54 9.80 -10.59 -10.83
C GLY A 54 10.35 -9.35 -11.52
N THR A 55 10.62 -8.30 -10.73
CA THR A 55 11.18 -7.04 -11.20
C THR A 55 12.65 -6.94 -10.80
N SER A 56 13.41 -6.07 -11.45
CA SER A 56 14.79 -5.79 -11.07
C SER A 56 15.12 -4.38 -11.51
N SER A 57 15.68 -3.60 -10.58
CA SER A 57 16.13 -2.23 -10.82
C SER A 57 17.63 -2.13 -10.54
N GLU A 58 18.28 -1.20 -11.23
CA GLU A 58 19.61 -0.71 -10.87
C GLU A 58 19.43 0.57 -10.06
N TRP A 59 19.94 0.57 -8.83
CA TRP A 59 19.74 1.63 -7.87
C TRP A 59 20.88 2.65 -7.92
N PRO A 60 20.65 3.91 -7.53
CA PRO A 60 21.68 4.95 -7.52
C PRO A 60 22.93 4.63 -6.70
N ASP A 61 22.83 3.72 -5.72
CA ASP A 61 23.97 3.25 -4.92
C ASP A 61 24.72 2.06 -5.54
N GLY A 62 24.35 1.66 -6.76
CA GLY A 62 24.93 0.55 -7.50
C GLY A 62 24.34 -0.82 -7.15
N TRP A 63 23.41 -0.90 -6.20
CA TRP A 63 22.73 -2.17 -5.89
C TRP A 63 21.82 -2.56 -7.05
N ARG A 64 21.83 -3.85 -7.40
CA ARG A 64 20.97 -4.41 -8.45
C ARG A 64 20.09 -5.49 -7.87
N GLY A 65 18.79 -5.30 -7.94
CA GLY A 65 17.84 -6.25 -7.40
C GLY A 65 16.41 -5.73 -7.34
N GLU A 66 15.56 -6.53 -6.72
CA GLU A 66 14.14 -6.25 -6.54
C GLU A 66 13.90 -5.52 -5.21
N LEU A 67 13.20 -4.39 -5.24
CA LEU A 67 12.80 -3.66 -4.02
C LEU A 67 12.15 -4.60 -3.01
N GLY A 68 12.63 -4.58 -1.76
CA GLY A 68 12.16 -5.47 -0.69
C GLY A 68 13.03 -6.73 -0.52
N HIS A 69 14.04 -6.95 -1.36
CA HIS A 69 15.01 -8.05 -1.27
C HIS A 69 16.44 -7.58 -0.98
N GLU A 70 16.57 -6.39 -0.43
CA GLU A 70 17.86 -5.88 0.04
C GLU A 70 18.40 -6.71 1.21
N LEU A 71 19.72 -6.70 1.38
CA LEU A 71 20.40 -7.54 2.38
C LEU A 71 19.99 -7.18 3.81
N HIS A 72 19.81 -5.89 4.10
CA HIS A 72 19.39 -5.40 5.41
C HIS A 72 18.13 -4.54 5.31
N PRO A 73 17.30 -4.47 6.37
CA PRO A 73 16.13 -3.62 6.38
C PRO A 73 16.45 -2.13 6.25
N HIS A 74 17.64 -1.67 6.66
CA HIS A 74 18.05 -0.28 6.42
C HIS A 74 18.31 0.00 4.94
N ASP A 75 18.81 -0.99 4.17
CA ASP A 75 19.08 -0.82 2.74
C ASP A 75 17.76 -0.66 1.98
N TYR A 76 16.78 -1.51 2.31
CA TYR A 76 15.40 -1.36 1.84
C TYR A 76 14.83 0.02 2.15
N VAL A 77 14.99 0.51 3.39
CA VAL A 77 14.49 1.83 3.77
C VAL A 77 15.22 2.93 2.98
N ARG A 78 16.54 2.86 2.77
CA ARG A 78 17.27 3.83 1.93
C ARG A 78 16.70 3.89 0.51
N HIS A 79 16.43 2.74 -0.10
CA HIS A 79 15.81 2.65 -1.41
C HIS A 79 14.39 3.23 -1.44
N LEU A 80 13.57 2.95 -0.43
CA LEU A 80 12.28 3.61 -0.28
C LEU A 80 12.45 5.13 -0.23
N LEU A 81 13.39 5.67 0.56
CA LEU A 81 13.61 7.11 0.65
C LEU A 81 13.94 7.74 -0.71
N MET A 82 14.76 7.11 -1.55
CA MET A 82 15.04 7.61 -2.90
C MET A 82 13.76 7.78 -3.74
N ILE A 83 12.81 6.85 -3.59
CA ILE A 83 11.50 6.92 -4.26
C ILE A 83 10.63 8.00 -3.62
N PHE A 84 10.51 8.02 -2.29
CA PHE A 84 9.65 8.97 -1.60
C PHE A 84 10.16 10.41 -1.67
N ASP A 85 11.45 10.65 -1.90
CA ASP A 85 11.99 11.98 -2.21
C ASP A 85 11.47 12.49 -3.57
N GLN A 86 11.31 11.59 -4.56
CA GLN A 86 10.63 11.94 -5.82
C GLN A 86 9.12 12.12 -5.62
N ALA A 87 8.49 11.31 -4.76
CA ALA A 87 7.08 11.50 -4.39
C ALA A 87 6.85 12.87 -3.73
N TRP A 88 7.78 13.34 -2.90
CA TRP A 88 7.76 14.70 -2.36
C TRP A 88 7.77 15.73 -3.49
N ARG A 89 8.68 15.63 -4.46
CA ARG A 89 8.76 16.59 -5.58
C ARG A 89 7.44 16.71 -6.35
N VAL A 90 6.81 15.57 -6.68
CA VAL A 90 5.59 15.54 -7.51
C VAL A 90 4.34 15.99 -6.76
N LEU A 91 4.28 15.86 -5.43
CA LEU A 91 3.12 16.31 -4.65
C LEU A 91 2.97 17.83 -4.64
N LYS A 92 1.73 18.32 -4.66
CA LYS A 92 1.42 19.73 -4.39
C LYS A 92 1.81 20.12 -2.95
N GLY A 93 1.89 21.43 -2.68
CA GLY A 93 2.24 21.97 -1.36
C GLY A 93 1.28 21.55 -0.25
N ASP A 94 -0.03 21.53 -0.55
CA ASP A 94 -1.11 21.08 0.33
C ASP A 94 -1.48 19.60 0.14
N GLY A 95 -0.65 18.84 -0.58
CA GLY A 95 -0.85 17.43 -0.88
C GLY A 95 -0.41 16.50 0.24
N CYS A 96 -0.86 15.24 0.16
CA CYS A 96 -0.52 14.22 1.16
C CYS A 96 -0.05 12.90 0.54
N LEU A 97 0.62 12.11 1.36
CA LEU A 97 1.11 10.77 1.03
C LEU A 97 0.54 9.76 2.02
N TRP A 98 -0.16 8.76 1.52
CA TRP A 98 -0.55 7.56 2.24
C TRP A 98 0.36 6.40 1.87
N VAL A 99 0.98 5.77 2.87
CA VAL A 99 1.84 4.59 2.68
C VAL A 99 1.31 3.44 3.51
N ASN A 100 0.93 2.34 2.86
CA ASN A 100 0.67 1.08 3.55
C ASN A 100 1.96 0.27 3.69
N LEU A 101 2.28 -0.17 4.90
CA LEU A 101 3.46 -0.99 5.17
C LEU A 101 3.18 -2.02 6.26
N ALA A 102 3.60 -3.26 6.00
CA ALA A 102 3.62 -4.32 7.00
C ALA A 102 5.05 -4.68 7.37
N ASP A 103 5.23 -5.17 8.60
CA ASP A 103 6.51 -5.71 9.05
C ASP A 103 6.80 -7.13 8.50
N THR A 104 7.96 -7.66 8.85
CA THR A 104 8.32 -9.06 8.64
C THR A 104 9.07 -9.61 9.85
N TYR A 105 9.25 -10.93 9.89
CA TYR A 105 9.98 -11.62 10.96
C TYR A 105 11.35 -12.10 10.48
N ASN A 106 12.35 -11.93 11.33
CA ASN A 106 13.68 -12.48 11.10
C ASN A 106 13.73 -13.97 11.43
N ASN A 107 13.48 -14.82 10.44
CA ASN A 107 13.47 -16.27 10.62
C ASN A 107 14.76 -16.90 10.10
N LYS A 108 15.35 -17.81 10.88
CA LYS A 108 16.48 -18.64 10.44
C LYS A 108 15.89 -19.69 9.51
N GLN A 109 16.58 -19.97 8.41
CA GLN A 109 16.19 -21.04 7.53
C GLN A 109 16.29 -22.38 8.28
N GLY A 110 15.19 -23.14 8.34
CA GLY A 110 15.22 -24.51 8.82
C GLY A 110 15.81 -25.45 7.75
N LYS A 111 16.21 -26.68 8.15
CA LYS A 111 16.70 -27.72 7.22
C LYS A 111 15.70 -28.12 6.10
N LYS A 112 14.44 -27.68 6.18
CA LYS A 112 13.36 -27.91 5.20
C LYS A 112 12.91 -26.63 4.46
N GLY A 113 13.71 -25.56 4.47
CA GLY A 113 13.31 -24.25 3.96
C GLY A 113 12.49 -23.45 4.99
N THR A 114 12.31 -22.14 4.77
CA THR A 114 11.52 -21.32 5.71
C THR A 114 10.02 -21.64 5.60
N THR A 115 9.30 -21.35 6.67
CA THR A 115 7.84 -21.34 6.76
C THR A 115 7.15 -20.24 5.93
N ASN A 116 7.91 -19.41 5.20
CA ASN A 116 7.33 -18.39 4.31
C ASN A 116 7.03 -18.96 2.91
N ALA A 117 7.52 -20.17 2.58
CA ALA A 117 6.87 -21.03 1.58
C ALA A 117 5.76 -21.82 2.28
N PRO A 118 4.54 -21.90 1.71
CA PRO A 118 3.55 -22.85 2.18
C PRO A 118 4.15 -24.25 2.04
N ASN A 119 4.61 -24.82 3.15
CA ASN A 119 4.87 -26.25 3.19
C ASN A 119 3.53 -26.93 3.01
N GLY A 120 3.47 -27.83 2.04
CA GLY A 120 2.28 -28.61 1.68
C GLY A 120 1.93 -29.59 2.79
N SER A 121 1.48 -29.08 3.94
CA SER A 121 0.66 -29.84 4.87
C SER A 121 -0.74 -29.88 4.27
N ASN A 122 -1.21 -31.11 4.03
CA ASN A 122 -2.54 -31.44 3.53
C ASN A 122 -3.63 -30.47 4.04
N GLY A 123 -4.11 -29.63 3.12
CA GLY A 123 -5.33 -28.82 3.21
C GLY A 123 -5.42 -27.84 4.38
N ARG A 124 -5.11 -26.54 4.15
CA ARG A 124 -5.81 -25.40 4.82
C ARG A 124 -5.39 -23.96 4.47
N TYR A 125 -4.71 -23.70 3.34
CA TYR A 125 -4.40 -22.32 2.94
C TYR A 125 -4.55 -22.15 1.42
N ASP A 126 -5.78 -22.00 0.94
CA ASP A 126 -6.10 -21.93 -0.50
C ASP A 126 -5.99 -20.51 -1.10
N ALA A 127 -5.55 -19.52 -0.32
CA ALA A 127 -5.36 -18.14 -0.81
C ALA A 127 -4.14 -17.97 -1.75
N GLY A 128 -3.43 -19.05 -2.09
CA GLY A 128 -2.36 -19.04 -3.10
C GLY A 128 -2.34 -20.26 -4.03
N GLY A 129 -3.16 -21.29 -3.79
CA GLY A 129 -3.11 -22.56 -4.52
C GLY A 129 -1.75 -23.27 -4.44
N LYS A 130 -1.72 -24.54 -4.90
CA LYS A 130 -0.48 -25.35 -4.97
C LYS A 130 0.62 -24.69 -5.82
N GLY A 131 0.25 -23.98 -6.88
CA GLY A 131 1.19 -23.34 -7.81
C GLY A 131 2.02 -22.21 -7.20
N TYR A 132 1.47 -21.43 -6.27
CA TYR A 132 2.22 -20.36 -5.59
C TYR A 132 3.25 -20.93 -4.59
N ALA A 133 2.89 -22.02 -3.91
CA ALA A 133 3.81 -22.71 -3.03
C ALA A 133 4.98 -23.35 -3.80
N GLU A 134 4.73 -23.89 -4.99
CA GLU A 134 5.75 -24.42 -5.89
C GLU A 134 6.65 -23.33 -6.47
N SER A 135 6.09 -22.20 -6.91
CA SER A 135 6.89 -21.09 -7.45
C SER A 135 7.83 -20.48 -6.41
N LEU A 136 7.41 -20.41 -5.14
CA LEU A 136 8.27 -19.98 -4.04
C LEU A 136 9.41 -20.98 -3.78
N ARG A 137 9.17 -22.29 -3.86
CA ARG A 137 10.21 -23.32 -3.67
C ARG A 137 11.27 -23.31 -4.76
N GLN A 138 10.91 -22.87 -5.97
CA GLN A 138 11.84 -22.71 -7.09
C GLN A 138 12.71 -21.44 -6.99
N GLN A 139 12.53 -20.61 -5.95
CA GLN A 139 13.31 -19.39 -5.72
C GLN A 139 14.25 -19.56 -4.51
N PRO A 140 15.36 -20.30 -4.64
CA PRO A 140 16.24 -20.63 -3.51
C PRO A 140 16.83 -19.40 -2.81
N GLU A 141 16.98 -18.26 -3.50
CA GLU A 141 17.46 -17.00 -2.92
C GLU A 141 16.44 -16.33 -1.98
N PHE A 142 15.14 -16.56 -2.18
CA PHE A 142 14.05 -15.94 -1.40
C PHE A 142 14.08 -16.32 0.09
N PHE A 143 14.71 -17.46 0.42
CA PHE A 143 14.71 -18.04 1.77
C PHE A 143 16.03 -17.92 2.53
N LYS A 144 17.01 -17.21 1.96
CA LYS A 144 18.37 -17.12 2.53
C LYS A 144 18.60 -15.86 3.37
N HIS A 145 17.67 -14.91 3.38
CA HIS A 145 17.88 -13.60 3.99
C HIS A 145 17.57 -13.64 5.49
N PHE A 146 18.54 -14.13 6.26
CA PHE A 146 18.62 -13.97 7.71
C PHE A 146 19.46 -12.72 8.01
N VAL A 147 18.94 -11.81 8.83
CA VAL A 147 19.65 -10.60 9.24
C VAL A 147 20.40 -10.90 10.55
N PRO A 148 21.75 -11.01 10.57
CA PRO A 148 22.46 -11.52 11.75
C PRO A 148 22.36 -10.66 12.99
N SER A 149 22.18 -9.35 12.81
CA SER A 149 22.06 -8.37 13.90
C SER A 149 20.68 -8.33 14.56
N ILE A 150 19.69 -9.01 13.99
CA ILE A 150 18.33 -9.10 14.55
C ILE A 150 18.15 -10.50 15.12
N PRO A 151 17.62 -10.68 16.34
CA PRO A 151 17.39 -12.02 16.87
C PRO A 151 16.41 -12.83 16.02
N HIS A 152 16.56 -14.16 16.08
CA HIS A 152 15.65 -15.08 15.43
C HIS A 152 14.20 -14.94 15.97
N LYS A 153 13.20 -15.09 15.10
CA LYS A 153 11.76 -14.94 15.39
C LYS A 153 11.39 -13.56 15.96
N SER A 154 12.15 -12.52 15.63
CA SER A 154 11.82 -11.14 16.01
C SER A 154 11.21 -10.37 14.85
N GLU A 155 10.25 -9.49 15.15
CA GLU A 155 9.83 -8.46 14.21
C GLU A 155 11.02 -7.58 13.85
N MET A 156 11.14 -7.22 12.57
CA MET A 156 12.27 -6.44 12.07
C MET A 156 12.09 -4.93 12.28
N GLY A 157 10.87 -4.49 12.59
CA GLY A 157 10.51 -3.11 12.84
C GLY A 157 10.54 -2.25 11.58
N VAL A 158 10.32 -2.83 10.39
CA VAL A 158 10.46 -2.12 9.11
C VAL A 158 9.56 -0.87 9.04
N PRO A 159 8.27 -0.91 9.41
CA PRO A 159 7.41 0.28 9.44
C PRO A 159 7.96 1.40 10.34
N PHE A 160 8.53 1.06 11.49
CA PHE A 160 9.11 2.06 12.41
C PHE A 160 10.39 2.67 11.86
N ARG A 161 11.26 1.85 11.26
CA ARG A 161 12.48 2.33 10.59
C ARG A 161 12.14 3.29 9.46
N PHE A 162 11.15 2.93 8.64
CA PHE A 162 10.66 3.78 7.56
C PHE A 162 10.09 5.09 8.10
N HIS A 163 9.20 5.04 9.10
CA HIS A 163 8.63 6.23 9.73
C HIS A 163 9.71 7.17 10.27
N LEU A 164 10.67 6.66 11.05
CA LEU A 164 11.76 7.46 11.61
C LEU A 164 12.61 8.07 10.50
N ALA A 165 12.94 7.31 9.46
CA ALA A 165 13.76 7.80 8.35
C ALA A 165 13.05 8.88 7.51
N MET A 166 11.72 8.85 7.44
CA MET A 166 10.90 9.87 6.77
C MET A 166 10.77 11.16 7.60
N THR A 167 10.85 11.07 8.94
CA THR A 167 10.47 12.16 9.87
C THR A 167 11.63 12.74 10.67
N ASP A 168 12.78 12.07 10.74
CA ASP A 168 13.96 12.50 11.51
C ASP A 168 15.21 12.49 10.62
N ALA A 169 15.72 13.69 10.30
CA ALA A 169 16.93 13.85 9.50
C ALA A 169 18.16 13.19 10.14
N SER A 170 18.24 13.13 11.47
CA SER A 170 19.34 12.47 12.18
C SER A 170 19.28 10.96 11.99
N PHE A 171 18.09 10.37 12.11
CA PHE A 171 17.89 8.93 11.85
C PHE A 171 18.12 8.59 10.38
N ARG A 172 17.64 9.43 9.46
CA ARG A 172 17.89 9.31 8.01
C ARG A 172 19.38 9.25 7.70
N LYS A 173 20.16 10.18 8.27
CA LYS A 173 21.62 10.18 8.15
C LYS A 173 22.27 8.97 8.81
N PHE A 174 21.78 8.56 9.98
CA PHE A 174 22.29 7.39 10.72
C PHE A 174 22.21 6.10 9.90
N ILE A 175 21.14 5.90 9.12
CA ILE A 175 21.00 4.73 8.25
C ILE A 175 21.78 4.87 6.92
N GLY A 176 22.55 5.94 6.73
CA GLY A 176 23.36 6.15 5.52
C GLY A 176 22.57 6.62 4.30
N ALA A 177 21.36 7.15 4.47
CA ALA A 177 20.64 7.78 3.37
C ALA A 177 21.19 9.18 3.07
N GLY A 178 21.10 9.61 1.80
CA GLY A 178 21.45 10.98 1.40
C GLY A 178 20.49 12.02 1.96
N GLU A 179 20.86 13.30 1.82
CA GLU A 179 19.97 14.42 2.17
C GLU A 179 18.65 14.33 1.40
N GLY A 180 17.56 14.79 2.02
CA GLY A 180 16.23 14.74 1.44
C GLY A 180 15.21 15.52 2.26
N PRO A 181 13.97 15.63 1.76
CA PRO A 181 12.89 16.30 2.48
C PRO A 181 12.54 15.59 3.78
N GLN A 182 12.13 16.38 4.78
CA GLN A 182 11.62 15.87 6.04
C GLN A 182 10.09 15.91 6.03
N TRP A 183 9.47 14.73 6.13
CA TRP A 183 8.02 14.61 6.13
C TRP A 183 7.42 14.89 7.50
N THR A 184 6.21 15.47 7.50
CA THR A 184 5.38 15.56 8.69
C THR A 184 4.42 14.37 8.71
N CYS A 185 4.58 13.44 9.66
CA CYS A 185 3.60 12.38 9.90
C CYS A 185 2.40 12.94 10.67
N ARG A 186 1.23 12.98 10.03
CA ARG A 186 -0.01 13.51 10.63
C ARG A 186 -0.75 12.46 11.44
N ARG A 187 -0.63 11.19 11.02
CA ARG A 187 -1.20 10.06 11.75
C ARG A 187 -0.60 8.74 11.28
N THR A 188 -0.37 7.85 12.24
CA THR A 188 -0.31 6.42 12.00
C THR A 188 -1.71 5.84 12.21
N VAL A 189 -2.27 5.26 11.18
CA VAL A 189 -3.53 4.53 11.21
C VAL A 189 -3.24 3.03 11.22
N ILE A 190 -3.92 2.29 12.08
CA ILE A 190 -3.87 0.84 12.12
C ILE A 190 -5.01 0.31 11.27
N TRP A 191 -4.68 -0.32 10.14
CA TRP A 191 -5.66 -1.10 9.39
C TRP A 191 -5.80 -2.47 10.03
N ALA A 192 -6.86 -2.65 10.82
CA ALA A 192 -7.21 -3.91 11.43
C ALA A 192 -7.85 -4.84 10.38
N LYS A 193 -7.18 -5.96 10.10
CA LYS A 193 -7.72 -7.02 9.22
C LYS A 193 -8.62 -8.00 9.97
N SER A 194 -8.43 -8.12 11.27
CA SER A 194 -9.37 -8.78 12.17
C SER A 194 -9.31 -8.15 13.56
N ILE A 195 -10.40 -8.28 14.32
CA ILE A 195 -10.51 -7.90 15.72
C ILE A 195 -10.70 -9.16 16.55
N GLN A 196 -9.77 -9.38 17.48
CA GLN A 196 -9.78 -10.51 18.41
C GLN A 196 -10.31 -10.03 19.77
N ARG A 197 -11.38 -10.65 20.27
CA ARG A 197 -11.88 -10.43 21.63
C ARG A 197 -11.47 -11.62 22.48
N VAL A 198 -10.34 -11.47 23.19
CA VAL A 198 -9.69 -12.57 23.92
C VAL A 198 -10.58 -13.14 25.02
N GLU A 199 -11.31 -12.28 25.74
CA GLU A 199 -12.20 -12.68 26.83
C GLU A 199 -13.38 -13.54 26.32
N SER A 200 -14.06 -13.07 25.26
CA SER A 200 -15.19 -13.79 24.66
C SER A 200 -14.77 -14.89 23.69
N LYS A 201 -13.47 -15.00 23.36
CA LYS A 201 -12.92 -15.91 22.35
C LYS A 201 -13.60 -15.78 20.98
N THR A 202 -13.97 -14.56 20.60
CA THR A 202 -14.60 -14.28 19.31
C THR A 202 -13.67 -13.50 18.40
N THR A 203 -13.77 -13.79 17.10
CA THR A 203 -13.01 -13.13 16.04
C THR A 203 -13.97 -12.53 15.03
N GLU A 204 -13.72 -11.28 14.64
CA GLU A 204 -14.37 -10.63 13.51
C GLU A 204 -13.30 -10.25 12.47
N GLY A 205 -13.62 -10.33 11.18
CA GLY A 205 -12.72 -9.98 10.08
C GLY A 205 -12.05 -11.18 9.40
N ASN A 206 -11.15 -10.89 8.46
CA ASN A 206 -10.66 -11.84 7.44
C ASN A 206 -9.14 -12.06 7.49
N SER A 207 -8.50 -11.73 8.62
CA SER A 207 -7.05 -11.96 8.74
C SER A 207 -6.73 -13.45 8.68
N MET A 208 -5.80 -13.82 7.80
CA MET A 208 -5.29 -15.18 7.74
C MET A 208 -4.56 -15.53 9.05
N PRO A 209 -4.80 -16.71 9.64
CA PRO A 209 -4.09 -17.14 10.85
C PRO A 209 -2.63 -17.45 10.54
N GLU A 210 -1.74 -17.04 11.44
CA GLU A 210 -0.32 -17.39 11.39
C GLU A 210 -0.07 -18.69 12.16
N PRO A 211 0.73 -19.64 11.65
CA PRO A 211 1.03 -20.91 12.32
C PRO A 211 2.03 -20.72 13.47
N THR A 212 1.76 -19.79 14.37
CA THR A 212 2.56 -19.46 15.55
C THR A 212 1.90 -19.98 16.82
N ARG A 213 2.71 -20.40 17.79
CA ARG A 213 2.26 -20.95 19.09
C ARG A 213 2.83 -20.19 20.29
N ASP A 214 3.83 -19.34 20.06
CA ASP A 214 4.63 -18.69 21.09
C ASP A 214 4.39 -17.18 21.17
N ARG A 215 3.42 -16.64 20.40
CA ARG A 215 3.04 -15.22 20.38
C ARG A 215 1.67 -15.00 19.70
N PRO A 216 1.02 -13.84 19.91
CA PRO A 216 -0.16 -13.44 19.13
C PRO A 216 0.15 -13.39 17.62
N SER A 217 -0.83 -13.75 16.79
CA SER A 217 -0.74 -13.56 15.33
C SER A 217 -0.86 -12.09 14.98
N ARG A 218 -0.16 -11.66 13.94
CA ARG A 218 -0.32 -10.32 13.39
C ARG A 218 -1.56 -10.24 12.50
N ASN A 219 -2.44 -9.29 12.80
CA ASN A 219 -3.72 -9.10 12.12
C ASN A 219 -3.99 -7.64 11.72
N TYR A 220 -2.94 -6.85 11.55
CA TYR A 220 -3.02 -5.46 11.16
C TYR A 220 -1.88 -5.05 10.23
N GLU A 221 -2.06 -3.93 9.54
CA GLU A 221 -1.02 -3.22 8.80
C GLU A 221 -1.01 -1.74 9.18
N PHE A 222 0.11 -1.06 8.91
CA PHE A 222 0.25 0.37 9.16
C PHE A 222 -0.08 1.17 7.92
N LEU A 223 -0.96 2.16 8.06
CA LEU A 223 -1.20 3.22 7.10
C LEU A 223 -0.63 4.51 7.66
N PHE A 224 0.43 5.02 7.05
CA PHE A 224 1.02 6.30 7.43
C PHE A 224 0.45 7.43 6.57
N LEU A 225 -0.06 8.48 7.20
CA LEU A 225 -0.41 9.74 6.55
C LEU A 225 0.72 10.75 6.75
N PHE A 226 1.47 11.00 5.67
CA PHE A 226 2.51 12.02 5.60
C PHE A 226 2.09 13.24 4.78
N THR A 227 2.68 14.38 5.10
CA THR A 227 2.42 15.67 4.46
C THR A 227 3.70 16.48 4.41
N LYS A 228 3.75 17.48 3.52
CA LYS A 228 4.89 18.41 3.45
C LYS A 228 4.95 19.38 4.62
N GLN A 229 3.79 19.73 5.15
CA GLN A 229 3.63 20.74 6.18
C GLN A 229 2.34 20.47 6.99
N PRO A 230 2.19 21.09 8.18
CA PRO A 230 1.01 20.89 9.02
C PRO A 230 -0.31 21.36 8.40
N ASP A 231 -0.25 22.37 7.52
CA ASP A 231 -1.40 22.94 6.81
C ASP A 231 -1.51 22.33 5.40
N TYR A 232 -2.44 21.41 5.23
CA TYR A 232 -2.66 20.63 4.01
C TYR A 232 -4.15 20.38 3.84
N TYR A 233 -4.56 20.00 2.64
CA TYR A 233 -5.97 19.70 2.41
C TYR A 233 -6.39 18.42 3.16
N PHE A 234 -7.36 18.57 4.05
CA PHE A 234 -7.99 17.46 4.75
C PHE A 234 -9.46 17.76 5.08
N ASP A 235 -10.39 17.13 4.36
CA ASP A 235 -11.81 17.15 4.70
C ASP A 235 -12.10 16.12 5.80
N ARG A 236 -12.01 16.58 7.04
CA ARG A 236 -12.37 15.78 8.22
C ARG A 236 -13.80 15.25 8.13
N SER A 237 -14.74 16.05 7.65
CA SER A 237 -16.16 15.70 7.69
C SER A 237 -16.49 14.46 6.85
N ALA A 238 -15.70 14.21 5.80
CA ALA A 238 -15.82 13.04 4.94
C ALA A 238 -15.60 11.70 5.66
N ILE A 239 -14.95 11.70 6.83
CA ILE A 239 -14.69 10.50 7.64
C ILE A 239 -15.27 10.59 9.06
N ASP A 240 -16.01 11.65 9.39
CA ASP A 240 -16.59 11.76 10.72
C ASP A 240 -17.56 10.58 10.97
N ALA A 241 -17.53 9.98 12.15
CA ALA A 241 -18.38 8.87 12.58
C ALA A 241 -19.27 9.31 13.77
N PRO A 242 -20.37 8.61 14.09
CA PRO A 242 -21.19 8.93 15.26
C PRO A 242 -20.34 9.03 16.54
N ALA A 243 -20.51 10.11 17.31
CA ALA A 243 -19.74 10.32 18.52
C ALA A 243 -20.08 9.26 19.58
N ARG A 244 -19.06 8.56 20.10
CA ARG A 244 -19.23 7.51 21.13
C ARG A 244 -19.68 8.06 22.49
N SER A 245 -19.38 9.33 22.77
CA SER A 245 -19.71 10.01 24.01
C SER A 245 -20.02 11.48 23.71
N SER A 246 -21.23 11.76 23.25
CA SER A 246 -21.74 13.13 23.12
C SER A 246 -22.94 13.34 24.04
N TYR A 247 -23.04 14.53 24.61
CA TYR A 247 -24.19 14.94 25.42
C TYR A 247 -25.41 15.31 24.55
N LYS A 248 -25.23 15.45 23.23
CA LYS A 248 -26.28 15.82 22.27
C LYS A 248 -26.46 14.72 21.22
N PRO A 249 -27.67 14.17 21.05
CA PRO A 249 -27.96 13.19 20.00
C PRO A 249 -27.59 13.72 18.60
N GLY A 250 -26.91 12.91 17.80
CA GLY A 250 -26.59 13.21 16.39
C GLY A 250 -25.23 13.86 16.14
N GLU A 251 -24.43 14.16 17.18
CA GLU A 251 -23.07 14.66 16.99
C GLU A 251 -22.15 13.63 16.33
N ARG A 252 -21.30 14.09 15.42
CA ARG A 252 -20.27 13.29 14.77
C ARG A 252 -18.89 13.70 15.27
N ALA A 253 -17.99 12.74 15.37
CA ALA A 253 -16.62 12.91 15.80
C ALA A 253 -15.66 12.32 14.76
N ASN A 254 -14.40 12.73 14.82
CA ASN A 254 -13.35 12.15 13.99
C ASN A 254 -13.32 10.61 14.15
N ALA A 255 -13.20 9.87 13.03
CA ALA A 255 -13.19 8.40 13.01
C ALA A 255 -12.05 7.75 13.82
N GLY A 256 -11.06 8.50 14.28
CA GLY A 256 -9.90 7.96 14.98
C GLY A 256 -8.96 7.22 14.04
N SER A 257 -8.04 6.43 14.59
CA SER A 257 -6.89 5.87 13.86
C SER A 257 -6.82 4.35 13.85
N VAL A 258 -7.91 3.66 14.12
CA VAL A 258 -8.00 2.19 13.98
C VAL A 258 -9.16 1.91 13.04
N TRP A 259 -8.85 1.49 11.83
CA TRP A 259 -9.80 1.31 10.74
C TRP A 259 -9.94 -0.17 10.40
N GLU A 260 -11.16 -0.62 10.23
CA GLU A 260 -11.49 -1.94 9.74
C GLU A 260 -12.18 -1.79 8.39
N THR A 261 -11.86 -2.67 7.45
CA THR A 261 -12.63 -2.83 6.21
C THR A 261 -13.55 -4.02 6.39
N ARG A 262 -14.84 -3.80 6.64
CA ARG A 262 -15.86 -4.86 6.72
C ARG A 262 -16.27 -5.36 5.33
N VAL A 263 -15.29 -5.68 4.51
CA VAL A 263 -15.51 -6.37 3.24
C VAL A 263 -15.36 -7.85 3.52
N ASN A 264 -16.46 -8.58 3.51
CA ASN A 264 -16.40 -10.05 3.46
C ASN A 264 -15.64 -10.43 2.19
N ILE A 265 -14.45 -11.03 2.31
CA ILE A 265 -13.76 -11.64 1.16
C ILE A 265 -14.47 -12.98 0.90
N LEU A 266 -15.66 -12.93 0.30
CA LEU A 266 -16.42 -14.11 -0.11
C LEU A 266 -16.05 -14.48 -1.54
N THR A 267 -15.76 -15.75 -1.75
CA THR A 267 -15.71 -16.39 -3.07
C THR A 267 -17.11 -16.40 -3.67
N ASP A 268 -17.24 -15.81 -4.86
CA ASP A 268 -18.37 -15.78 -5.80
C ASP A 268 -19.83 -15.66 -5.28
N SER A 269 -20.55 -14.75 -5.95
CA SER A 269 -22.01 -14.59 -6.04
C SER A 269 -22.79 -13.94 -4.87
N SER A 270 -23.12 -12.66 -5.02
CA SER A 270 -24.43 -12.10 -4.62
C SER A 270 -24.66 -10.70 -5.22
N ASP A 271 -25.78 -10.54 -5.93
CA ASP A 271 -26.21 -9.31 -6.61
C ASP A 271 -27.03 -8.38 -5.68
N GLY A 272 -26.36 -7.54 -4.88
CA GLY A 272 -26.99 -6.45 -4.13
C GLY A 272 -26.65 -5.05 -4.67
N GLU A 273 -27.44 -4.03 -4.32
CA GLU A 273 -27.17 -2.62 -4.65
C GLU A 273 -26.06 -2.02 -3.76
N ASP A 274 -25.18 -1.18 -4.34
CA ASP A 274 -24.03 -0.57 -3.68
C ASP A 274 -24.43 0.65 -2.81
N GLY A 275 -23.86 0.79 -1.61
CA GLY A 275 -24.06 1.97 -0.74
C GLY A 275 -22.74 2.60 -0.29
N TRP A 276 -22.75 3.88 0.12
CA TRP A 276 -21.56 4.69 0.48
C TRP A 276 -20.60 4.02 1.48
N TRP A 277 -21.11 3.18 2.39
CA TRP A 277 -20.34 2.42 3.39
C TRP A 277 -20.52 0.89 3.27
N ASN A 278 -21.34 0.42 2.32
CA ASN A 278 -21.63 -0.99 2.09
C ASN A 278 -21.10 -1.36 0.70
N LEU A 279 -19.87 -1.87 0.68
CA LEU A 279 -19.24 -2.33 -0.54
C LEU A 279 -19.45 -3.83 -0.70
N LYS A 280 -19.71 -4.27 -1.94
CA LYS A 280 -19.71 -5.69 -2.29
C LYS A 280 -18.41 -6.37 -1.84
N PRO A 281 -18.47 -7.67 -1.52
CA PRO A 281 -17.30 -8.53 -1.45
C PRO A 281 -16.34 -8.27 -2.61
N GLU A 282 -15.10 -7.92 -2.30
CA GLU A 282 -14.08 -7.70 -3.32
C GLU A 282 -13.47 -9.03 -3.76
N ALA A 283 -14.09 -9.65 -4.77
CA ALA A 283 -13.44 -10.67 -5.58
C ALA A 283 -12.67 -9.98 -6.71
N SER A 284 -11.36 -10.07 -6.69
CA SER A 284 -10.54 -9.72 -7.85
C SER A 284 -10.45 -10.94 -8.77
N PRO A 285 -10.87 -10.87 -10.03
CA PRO A 285 -10.61 -11.93 -11.00
C PRO A 285 -9.11 -12.07 -11.33
N TYR A 286 -8.29 -11.12 -10.87
CA TYR A 286 -6.87 -11.06 -11.15
C TYR A 286 -6.07 -11.82 -10.09
N ARG A 287 -5.14 -12.68 -10.53
CA ARG A 287 -4.15 -13.37 -9.68
C ARG A 287 -3.08 -12.40 -9.14
N HIS A 288 -3.50 -11.31 -8.49
CA HIS A 288 -2.61 -10.41 -7.78
C HIS A 288 -2.69 -10.70 -6.27
N VAL A 289 -1.60 -11.19 -5.70
CA VAL A 289 -1.59 -11.84 -4.36
C VAL A 289 -1.57 -10.82 -3.21
N ALA A 290 -1.45 -9.52 -3.49
CA ALA A 290 -1.33 -8.46 -2.48
C ALA A 290 -2.05 -7.17 -2.89
N MET A 291 -3.36 -7.24 -3.12
CA MET A 291 -4.17 -6.04 -3.37
C MET A 291 -4.74 -5.52 -2.05
N TRP A 292 -4.67 -4.20 -1.82
CA TRP A 292 -5.50 -3.60 -0.79
C TRP A 292 -6.95 -3.44 -1.25
N PRO A 293 -7.93 -3.44 -0.32
CA PRO A 293 -9.34 -3.29 -0.68
C PRO A 293 -9.66 -1.90 -1.27
N ARG A 294 -10.55 -1.82 -2.26
CA ARG A 294 -11.19 -0.58 -2.74
C ARG A 294 -11.78 0.21 -1.57
N ALA A 295 -12.37 -0.45 -0.59
CA ALA A 295 -12.87 0.18 0.63
C ALA A 295 -11.80 1.02 1.35
N LEU A 296 -10.60 0.48 1.49
CA LEU A 296 -9.48 1.14 2.15
C LEU A 296 -9.01 2.36 1.35
N VAL A 297 -8.88 2.20 0.03
CA VAL A 297 -8.51 3.31 -0.87
C VAL A 297 -9.53 4.45 -0.77
N ARG A 298 -10.84 4.13 -0.80
CA ARG A 298 -11.90 5.14 -0.62
C ARG A 298 -11.77 5.90 0.71
N GLN A 299 -11.54 5.18 1.80
CA GLN A 299 -11.38 5.78 3.14
C GLN A 299 -10.21 6.77 3.18
N MET A 300 -9.12 6.50 2.47
CA MET A 300 -7.99 7.44 2.35
C MET A 300 -8.29 8.59 1.39
N MET A 301 -8.94 8.32 0.26
CA MET A 301 -9.20 9.28 -0.82
C MET A 301 -10.24 10.34 -0.48
N LEU A 302 -11.29 9.94 0.25
CA LEU A 302 -12.39 10.81 0.68
C LEU A 302 -11.90 12.08 1.40
N PRO A 303 -11.12 12.00 2.49
CA PRO A 303 -10.70 13.19 3.21
C PRO A 303 -9.53 13.94 2.56
N THR A 304 -8.87 13.38 1.54
CA THR A 304 -7.59 13.93 1.05
C THR A 304 -7.59 14.41 -0.40
N THR A 305 -8.73 14.33 -1.08
CA THR A 305 -8.86 14.77 -2.47
C THR A 305 -10.21 15.44 -2.74
N ARG A 306 -10.27 16.29 -3.75
CA ARG A 306 -11.48 16.84 -4.35
C ARG A 306 -11.75 16.15 -5.69
N GLU A 307 -12.96 16.32 -6.23
CA GLU A 307 -13.21 15.89 -7.63
C GLU A 307 -12.19 16.56 -8.56
N SER A 308 -11.82 15.86 -9.64
CA SER A 308 -10.79 16.25 -10.61
C SER A 308 -9.35 16.32 -10.10
N ASP A 309 -9.09 16.15 -8.80
CA ASP A 309 -7.70 16.03 -8.30
C ASP A 309 -7.01 14.80 -8.91
N VAL A 310 -5.68 14.90 -9.05
CA VAL A 310 -4.84 13.81 -9.54
C VAL A 310 -4.31 13.01 -8.36
N VAL A 311 -4.58 11.71 -8.36
CA VAL A 311 -4.10 10.72 -7.39
C VAL A 311 -2.99 9.88 -8.00
N LEU A 312 -1.92 9.65 -7.25
CA LEU A 312 -0.77 8.85 -7.67
C LEU A 312 -0.72 7.53 -6.89
N ASP A 313 -0.50 6.44 -7.59
CA ASP A 313 -0.03 5.18 -6.99
C ASP A 313 1.23 4.71 -7.72
N MET A 314 2.38 4.79 -7.06
CA MET A 314 3.66 4.41 -7.68
C MET A 314 4.01 2.92 -7.58
N PHE A 315 3.14 2.14 -6.93
CA PHE A 315 3.21 0.68 -6.84
C PHE A 315 1.81 0.11 -7.14
N ALA A 316 1.30 0.43 -8.33
CA ALA A 316 -0.12 0.31 -8.64
C ALA A 316 -0.65 -1.13 -8.63
N GLY A 317 0.20 -2.14 -8.78
CA GLY A 317 -0.18 -3.54 -8.76
C GLY A 317 -1.25 -3.83 -9.82
N SER A 318 -2.42 -4.29 -9.38
CA SER A 318 -3.57 -4.54 -10.25
C SER A 318 -4.43 -3.32 -10.56
N GLY A 319 -4.08 -2.12 -10.07
CA GLY A 319 -4.76 -0.87 -10.41
C GLY A 319 -5.97 -0.51 -9.55
N THR A 320 -6.12 -1.05 -8.33
CA THR A 320 -7.24 -0.72 -7.41
C THR A 320 -7.39 0.79 -7.21
N THR A 321 -6.29 1.50 -7.05
CA THR A 321 -6.29 2.96 -6.82
C THR A 321 -6.87 3.72 -8.00
N GLY A 322 -6.59 3.29 -9.24
CA GLY A 322 -7.13 3.91 -10.44
C GLY A 322 -8.63 3.64 -10.62
N GLU A 323 -9.09 2.41 -10.37
CA GLU A 323 -10.53 2.08 -10.41
C GLU A 323 -11.32 2.94 -9.41
N VAL A 324 -10.84 3.07 -8.18
CA VAL A 324 -11.49 3.93 -7.17
C VAL A 324 -11.44 5.40 -7.54
N ALA A 325 -10.32 5.87 -8.12
CA ALA A 325 -10.21 7.26 -8.58
C ALA A 325 -11.26 7.57 -9.65
N ILE A 326 -11.43 6.70 -10.65
CA ILE A 326 -12.46 6.81 -11.70
C ILE A 326 -13.85 6.95 -11.07
N GLU A 327 -14.22 6.05 -10.17
CA GLU A 327 -15.54 6.03 -9.51
C GLU A 327 -15.79 7.28 -8.67
N MET A 328 -14.74 7.80 -8.03
CA MET A 328 -14.79 9.02 -7.25
C MET A 328 -14.59 10.28 -8.11
N LYS A 329 -14.57 10.19 -9.45
CA LYS A 329 -14.34 11.33 -10.37
C LYS A 329 -13.02 12.08 -10.10
N ARG A 330 -11.98 11.34 -9.75
CA ARG A 330 -10.60 11.81 -9.69
C ARG A 330 -9.85 11.30 -10.92
N ARG A 331 -8.72 11.91 -11.19
CA ARG A 331 -7.76 11.40 -12.18
C ARG A 331 -6.72 10.55 -11.48
N ALA A 332 -6.12 9.59 -12.17
CA ALA A 332 -5.04 8.79 -11.59
C ALA A 332 -3.79 8.71 -12.47
N VAL A 333 -2.64 8.66 -11.82
CA VAL A 333 -1.37 8.23 -12.40
C VAL A 333 -0.95 6.95 -11.69
N LEU A 334 -0.76 5.88 -12.45
CA LEU A 334 -0.39 4.56 -11.96
C LEU A 334 0.99 4.19 -12.50
N ILE A 335 1.93 3.82 -11.63
CA ILE A 335 3.25 3.32 -12.02
C ILE A 335 3.35 1.84 -11.64
N GLU A 336 3.73 1.00 -12.60
CA GLU A 336 3.89 -0.44 -12.39
C GLU A 336 4.94 -1.02 -13.36
N SER A 337 5.80 -1.91 -12.86
CA SER A 337 6.91 -2.51 -13.62
C SER A 337 6.72 -4.01 -13.88
N SER A 338 5.97 -4.70 -13.03
CA SER A 338 5.73 -6.13 -13.11
C SER A 338 4.76 -6.44 -14.26
N LYS A 339 5.25 -7.23 -15.23
CA LYS A 339 4.45 -7.67 -16.40
C LYS A 339 3.15 -8.37 -15.99
N THR A 340 3.19 -9.18 -14.94
CA THR A 340 2.01 -9.89 -14.43
C THR A 340 0.97 -8.93 -13.85
N CYS A 341 1.42 -7.86 -13.21
CA CYS A 341 0.53 -6.86 -12.61
C CYS A 341 -0.04 -5.93 -13.69
N LEU A 342 0.78 -5.53 -14.68
CA LEU A 342 0.36 -4.70 -15.81
C LEU A 342 -0.81 -5.28 -16.60
N ALA A 343 -0.83 -6.59 -16.85
CA ALA A 343 -1.95 -7.22 -17.56
C ALA A 343 -3.27 -7.10 -16.77
N ALA A 344 -3.23 -7.28 -15.45
CA ALA A 344 -4.39 -7.13 -14.58
C ALA A 344 -4.83 -5.67 -14.45
N LEU A 345 -3.85 -4.75 -14.40
CA LEU A 345 -4.07 -3.32 -14.35
C LEU A 345 -4.79 -2.83 -15.60
N ASP A 346 -4.28 -3.17 -16.80
CA ASP A 346 -4.88 -2.75 -18.07
C ASP A 346 -6.35 -3.22 -18.19
N ASP A 347 -6.66 -4.49 -17.87
CA ASP A 347 -8.03 -5.03 -17.88
C ASP A 347 -8.95 -4.35 -16.85
N ARG A 348 -8.45 -4.06 -15.65
CA ARG A 348 -9.22 -3.36 -14.61
C ARG A 348 -9.58 -1.95 -15.03
N ILE A 349 -8.61 -1.19 -15.53
CA ILE A 349 -8.83 0.22 -15.89
C ILE A 349 -9.74 0.33 -17.10
N LEU A 350 -9.63 -0.59 -18.07
CA LEU A 350 -10.57 -0.67 -19.19
C LEU A 350 -12.00 -0.86 -18.71
N LYS A 351 -12.26 -1.90 -17.89
CA LYS A 351 -13.60 -2.18 -17.34
C LYS A 351 -14.14 -1.05 -16.48
N ALA A 352 -13.30 -0.42 -15.68
CA ALA A 352 -13.70 0.72 -14.84
C ALA A 352 -14.11 1.93 -15.69
N THR A 353 -13.39 2.18 -16.79
CA THR A 353 -13.70 3.26 -17.73
C THR A 353 -14.96 2.97 -18.53
N GLU A 354 -15.16 1.73 -18.99
CA GLU A 354 -16.37 1.30 -19.69
C GLU A 354 -17.63 1.45 -18.83
N ARG A 355 -17.56 1.28 -17.51
CA ARG A 355 -18.71 1.49 -16.61
C ARG A 355 -19.15 2.96 -16.49
N LEU A 356 -18.32 3.92 -16.92
CA LEU A 356 -18.66 5.35 -16.89
C LEU A 356 -19.46 5.81 -18.13
N TYR A 357 -19.41 5.03 -19.21
CA TYR A 357 -20.08 5.31 -20.49
C TYR A 357 -21.21 4.32 -20.73
#